data_AF-A0A6P0UZS2-F1
#
_entry.id   AF-A0A6P0UZS2-F1
#
_cell.length_a   1.000
_cell.length_b   1.000
_cell.length_c   1.000
_cell.angle_alpha   90.00
_cell.angle_beta   90.00
_cell.angle_gamma   90.00
#
_symmetry.space_group_name_H-M   'P 1'
#
loop_
_entity.id
_entity.type
_entity.pdbx_description
1 polymer ?
#
loop_
_entity_poly.entity_id
_entity_poly.type
_entity_poly.pdbx_seq_one_letter_code
_entity_poly.pdbx_strand_id
1 'polypeptide(L)'
;MLNIMTLAYQGMLIEDLPNNNLEQRRQHLFNAYVERMFQRRGAHSPYPQQQTKRWLRWLAKQMSEKSQTVFLIERLQPSWLETNWQKWMYAIGIAVMGGLIIGLGAGLSIELILGKGVILMGGLILGLGGGLIAGLILRLVLHQIEPVEHIKWSWVKAKNNLVIGLRIGLIVGLIFGFSSGLIMFSISGQAVAIQEGLIYGCSGLGTGIVFILLRGLTGGGIETTTTPNQGIWQSAQNSMVFTVIGVLAMGVFAYLLDVPIFLGAFVGLVFGLFCPAGIACMQHLNLRLVLYCNGYIPWNYARFLDYTTRLIFLQKVGGGYIFIHRLLLEHFAAQY
;
A
#
# COMPACT_ATOMS: atom_id res chain seq x y z
N MET A 1 -15.53 -25.62 -19.28
CA MET A 1 -14.77 -26.27 -20.38
C MET A 1 -15.47 -26.25 -21.72
N LEU A 2 -16.71 -26.78 -21.86
CA LEU A 2 -17.38 -26.92 -23.17
C LEU A 2 -17.38 -25.63 -24.02
N ASN A 3 -17.69 -24.49 -23.41
CA ASN A 3 -17.74 -23.19 -24.10
C ASN A 3 -16.37 -22.69 -24.59
N ILE A 4 -15.27 -23.11 -23.94
CA ILE A 4 -13.91 -22.81 -24.39
C ILE A 4 -13.56 -23.67 -25.60
N MET A 5 -13.93 -24.96 -25.57
CA MET A 5 -13.66 -25.89 -26.67
C MET A 5 -14.42 -25.49 -27.94
N THR A 6 -15.70 -25.12 -27.80
CA THR A 6 -16.51 -24.66 -28.94
C THR A 6 -15.92 -23.41 -29.56
N LEU A 7 -15.51 -22.42 -28.76
CA LEU A 7 -14.91 -21.19 -29.26
C LEU A 7 -13.54 -21.41 -29.90
N ALA A 8 -12.68 -22.24 -29.29
CA ALA A 8 -11.32 -22.51 -29.76
C ALA A 8 -11.30 -23.25 -31.10
N TYR A 9 -12.15 -24.27 -31.26
CA TYR A 9 -12.18 -25.14 -32.45
C TYR A 9 -13.26 -24.77 -33.47
N GLN A 10 -13.95 -23.63 -33.30
CA GLN A 10 -14.94 -23.18 -34.28
C GLN A 10 -14.28 -22.92 -35.65
N GLY A 11 -14.58 -23.76 -36.63
CA GLY A 11 -14.04 -23.64 -37.99
C GLY A 11 -12.64 -24.23 -38.18
N MET A 12 -12.17 -25.07 -37.25
CA MET A 12 -10.95 -25.88 -37.40
C MET A 12 -11.32 -27.28 -37.88
N LEU A 13 -10.54 -27.88 -38.79
CA LEU A 13 -10.77 -29.24 -39.27
C LEU A 13 -10.26 -30.27 -38.24
N ILE A 14 -10.92 -31.43 -38.16
CA ILE A 14 -10.56 -32.50 -37.21
C ILE A 14 -9.13 -33.01 -37.47
N GLU A 15 -8.66 -32.90 -38.70
CA GLU A 15 -7.32 -33.31 -39.15
C GLU A 15 -6.19 -32.46 -38.55
N ASP A 16 -6.48 -31.22 -38.15
CA ASP A 16 -5.51 -30.31 -37.50
C ASP A 16 -5.39 -30.57 -35.98
N LEU A 17 -6.21 -31.46 -35.42
CA LEU A 17 -6.17 -31.75 -33.99
C LEU A 17 -4.98 -32.64 -33.67
N PRO A 18 -4.08 -32.24 -32.75
CA PRO A 18 -2.93 -33.05 -32.39
C PRO A 18 -3.38 -34.40 -31.84
N ASN A 19 -2.89 -35.49 -32.44
CA ASN A 19 -3.23 -36.85 -32.05
C ASN A 19 -2.54 -37.32 -30.74
N ASN A 20 -2.02 -36.36 -29.98
CA ASN A 20 -1.06 -36.58 -28.90
C ASN A 20 -1.71 -36.70 -27.52
N ASN A 21 -0.84 -36.89 -26.51
CA ASN A 21 -1.16 -37.01 -25.09
C ASN A 21 -2.09 -35.89 -24.57
N LEU A 22 -2.89 -36.18 -23.53
CA LEU A 22 -3.92 -35.29 -22.99
C LEU A 22 -3.41 -33.88 -22.64
N GLU A 23 -2.19 -33.78 -22.10
CA GLU A 23 -1.56 -32.50 -21.75
C GLU A 23 -1.24 -31.64 -22.97
N GLN A 24 -0.72 -32.25 -24.05
CA GLN A 24 -0.40 -31.53 -25.28
C GLN A 24 -1.68 -31.05 -25.99
N ARG A 25 -2.74 -31.88 -25.99
CA ARG A 25 -4.07 -31.46 -26.46
C ARG A 25 -4.64 -30.30 -25.66
N ARG A 26 -4.47 -30.31 -24.32
CA ARG A 26 -4.88 -29.21 -23.43
C ARG A 26 -4.12 -27.92 -23.75
N GLN A 27 -2.80 -28.00 -23.91
CA GLN A 27 -1.98 -26.83 -24.26
C GLN A 27 -2.36 -26.26 -25.63
N HIS A 28 -2.55 -27.12 -26.63
CA HIS A 28 -2.99 -26.72 -27.96
C HIS A 28 -4.35 -26.01 -27.91
N LEU A 29 -5.33 -26.59 -27.19
CA LEU A 29 -6.66 -26.03 -27.02
C LEU A 29 -6.63 -24.62 -26.43
N PHE A 30 -5.86 -24.41 -25.36
CA PHE A 30 -5.77 -23.09 -24.74
C PHE A 30 -4.95 -22.10 -25.57
N ASN A 31 -3.90 -22.53 -26.26
CA ASN A 31 -3.16 -21.67 -27.17
C ASN A 31 -4.05 -21.19 -28.34
N ALA A 32 -4.78 -22.12 -28.96
CA ALA A 32 -5.74 -21.81 -30.02
C ALA A 32 -6.86 -20.88 -29.51
N TYR A 33 -7.40 -21.16 -28.32
CA TYR A 33 -8.39 -20.29 -27.67
C TYR A 33 -7.86 -18.86 -27.49
N VAL A 34 -6.67 -18.71 -26.90
CA VAL A 34 -6.07 -17.40 -26.64
C VAL A 34 -5.87 -16.62 -27.92
N GLU A 35 -5.29 -17.24 -28.95
CA GLU A 35 -5.04 -16.57 -30.22
C GLU A 35 -6.33 -16.13 -30.91
N ARG A 36 -7.33 -17.02 -30.92
CA ARG A 36 -8.63 -16.74 -31.52
C ARG A 36 -9.39 -15.63 -30.79
N MET A 37 -9.28 -15.54 -29.46
CA MET A 37 -9.90 -14.44 -28.71
C MET A 37 -9.26 -13.09 -29.00
N PHE A 38 -7.93 -13.04 -29.21
CA PHE A 38 -7.26 -11.83 -29.67
C PHE A 38 -7.67 -11.45 -31.09
N GLN A 39 -7.78 -12.40 -32.02
CA GLN A 39 -8.21 -12.11 -33.39
C GLN A 39 -9.67 -11.62 -33.46
N ARG A 40 -10.57 -12.29 -32.72
CA ARG A 40 -12.01 -11.98 -32.75
C ARG A 40 -12.35 -10.62 -32.12
N ARG A 41 -11.62 -10.19 -31.09
CA ARG A 41 -11.99 -9.04 -30.25
C ARG A 41 -10.88 -8.00 -30.08
N GLY A 42 -9.73 -8.19 -30.73
CA GLY A 42 -8.54 -7.33 -30.61
C GLY A 42 -8.37 -6.27 -31.70
N ALA A 43 -9.30 -6.16 -32.66
CA ALA A 43 -9.19 -5.21 -33.78
C ALA A 43 -9.08 -3.73 -33.33
N HIS A 44 -9.51 -3.38 -32.12
CA HIS A 44 -9.34 -2.05 -31.51
C HIS A 44 -8.67 -2.18 -30.13
N SER A 45 -7.55 -2.91 -30.06
CA SER A 45 -6.88 -3.19 -28.79
C SER A 45 -6.15 -1.95 -28.23
N PRO A 46 -6.45 -1.50 -27.00
CA PRO A 46 -5.69 -0.46 -26.33
C PRO A 46 -4.31 -0.93 -25.84
N TYR A 47 -4.01 -2.24 -25.90
CA TYR A 47 -2.77 -2.82 -25.40
C TYR A 47 -2.15 -3.82 -26.41
N PRO A 48 -0.82 -3.86 -26.57
CA PRO A 48 -0.16 -4.88 -27.39
C PRO A 48 -0.46 -6.30 -26.89
N GLN A 49 -0.61 -7.25 -27.83
CA GLN A 49 -0.93 -8.65 -27.51
C GLN A 49 0.16 -9.31 -26.64
N GLN A 50 1.43 -9.08 -26.97
CA GLN A 50 2.57 -9.62 -26.21
C GLN A 50 2.57 -9.11 -24.77
N GLN A 51 2.32 -7.81 -24.58
CA GLN A 51 2.27 -7.18 -23.26
C GLN A 51 1.07 -7.69 -22.45
N THR A 52 -0.09 -7.86 -23.09
CA THR A 52 -1.29 -8.45 -22.48
C THR A 52 -1.02 -9.87 -22.01
N LYS A 53 -0.41 -10.72 -22.86
CA LYS A 53 -0.02 -12.09 -22.51
C LYS A 53 0.94 -12.08 -21.32
N ARG A 54 1.96 -11.22 -21.30
CA ARG A 54 2.92 -11.09 -20.18
C ARG A 54 2.24 -10.75 -18.86
N TRP A 55 1.38 -9.74 -18.83
CA TRP A 55 0.67 -9.33 -17.61
C TRP A 55 -0.33 -10.39 -17.12
N LEU A 56 -1.03 -11.07 -18.04
CA LEU A 56 -1.92 -12.17 -17.69
C LEU A 56 -1.17 -13.37 -17.13
N ARG A 57 -0.01 -13.72 -17.70
CA ARG A 57 0.87 -14.78 -17.18
C ARG A 57 1.35 -14.47 -15.77
N TRP A 58 1.82 -13.24 -15.54
CA TRP A 58 2.24 -12.81 -14.21
C TRP A 58 1.10 -12.88 -13.20
N LEU A 59 -0.07 -12.33 -13.54
CA LEU A 59 -1.24 -12.37 -12.68
C LEU A 59 -1.67 -13.81 -12.38
N ALA A 60 -1.73 -14.66 -13.41
CA ALA A 60 -2.10 -16.07 -13.27
C ALA A 60 -1.13 -16.84 -12.36
N LYS A 61 0.18 -16.62 -12.52
CA LYS A 61 1.20 -17.21 -11.65
C LYS A 61 0.98 -16.81 -10.19
N GLN A 62 0.83 -15.51 -9.91
CA GLN A 62 0.63 -15.01 -8.55
C GLN A 62 -0.67 -15.53 -7.92
N MET A 63 -1.77 -15.56 -8.70
CA MET A 63 -3.03 -16.13 -8.24
C MET A 63 -2.94 -17.64 -7.98
N SER A 64 -2.22 -18.38 -8.83
CA SER A 64 -2.00 -19.82 -8.68
C SER A 64 -1.19 -20.15 -7.44
N GLU A 65 -0.05 -19.49 -7.22
CA GLU A 65 0.83 -19.70 -6.06
C GLU A 65 0.11 -19.40 -4.74
N LYS A 66 -0.77 -18.40 -4.72
CA LYS A 66 -1.52 -17.98 -3.53
C LYS A 66 -2.89 -18.66 -3.40
N SER A 67 -3.21 -19.59 -4.29
CA SER A 67 -4.52 -20.27 -4.37
C SER A 67 -5.71 -19.30 -4.37
N GLN A 68 -5.55 -18.14 -5.00
CA GLN A 68 -6.57 -17.11 -5.07
C GLN A 68 -7.42 -17.31 -6.33
N THR A 69 -8.74 -17.41 -6.14
CA THR A 69 -9.70 -17.53 -7.25
C THR A 69 -10.20 -16.17 -7.73
N VAL A 70 -10.39 -15.23 -6.79
CA VAL A 70 -10.85 -13.86 -7.04
C VAL A 70 -9.70 -12.89 -6.84
N PHE A 71 -9.38 -12.13 -7.89
CA PHE A 71 -8.41 -11.05 -7.84
C PHE A 71 -9.10 -9.71 -7.54
N LEU A 72 -8.73 -9.10 -6.42
CA LEU A 72 -9.13 -7.76 -6.04
C LEU A 72 -7.92 -6.84 -6.09
N ILE A 73 -8.04 -5.74 -6.83
CA ILE A 73 -6.96 -4.77 -7.02
C ILE A 73 -6.47 -4.19 -5.68
N GLU A 74 -7.39 -3.89 -4.77
CA GLU A 74 -7.08 -3.34 -3.44
C GLU A 74 -6.36 -4.34 -2.52
N ARG A 75 -6.40 -5.64 -2.84
CA ARG A 75 -5.73 -6.71 -2.08
C ARG A 75 -4.36 -7.08 -2.64
N LEU A 76 -3.79 -6.25 -3.51
CA LEU A 76 -2.38 -6.35 -3.86
C LEU A 76 -1.54 -6.19 -2.59
N GLN A 77 -0.71 -7.19 -2.28
CA GLN A 77 0.13 -7.22 -1.08
C GLN A 77 1.61 -7.12 -1.42
N PRO A 78 2.48 -6.62 -0.51
CA PRO A 78 3.93 -6.60 -0.71
C PRO A 78 4.54 -7.99 -0.93
N SER A 79 3.83 -9.04 -0.53
CA SER A 79 4.17 -10.44 -0.80
C SER A 79 4.14 -10.80 -2.30
N TRP A 80 3.61 -9.94 -3.17
CA TRP A 80 3.62 -10.11 -4.63
C TRP A 80 4.94 -9.65 -5.28
N LEU A 81 5.84 -9.04 -4.49
CA LEU A 81 7.18 -8.66 -4.93
C LEU A 81 8.09 -9.88 -4.85
N GLU A 82 8.49 -10.40 -6.01
CA GLU A 82 9.27 -11.65 -6.11
C GLU A 82 10.72 -11.43 -5.65
N THR A 83 11.33 -10.30 -6.03
CA THR A 83 12.75 -10.05 -5.76
C THR A 83 12.98 -9.24 -4.48
N ASN A 84 14.10 -9.51 -3.81
CA ASN A 84 14.54 -8.73 -2.65
C ASN A 84 14.79 -7.26 -3.00
N TRP A 85 15.21 -6.97 -4.24
CA TRP A 85 15.36 -5.61 -4.73
C TRP A 85 14.04 -4.86 -4.79
N GLN A 86 12.97 -5.48 -5.29
CA GLN A 86 11.63 -4.88 -5.30
C GLN A 86 11.12 -4.60 -3.88
N LYS A 87 11.35 -5.52 -2.93
CA LYS A 87 11.02 -5.30 -1.51
C LYS A 87 11.81 -4.14 -0.91
N TRP A 88 13.07 -3.96 -1.31
CA TRP A 88 13.88 -2.80 -0.94
C TRP A 88 13.34 -1.51 -1.53
N MET A 89 13.03 -1.48 -2.84
CA MET A 89 12.41 -0.30 -3.49
C MET A 89 11.10 0.09 -2.81
N TYR A 90 10.26 -0.89 -2.47
CA TYR A 90 9.03 -0.66 -1.72
C TYR A 90 9.30 -0.07 -0.33
N ALA A 91 10.23 -0.65 0.45
CA ALA A 91 10.57 -0.14 1.78
C ALA A 91 11.17 1.27 1.73
N ILE A 92 12.07 1.53 0.79
CA ILE A 92 12.70 2.85 0.58
C ILE A 92 11.65 3.87 0.12
N GLY A 93 10.74 3.50 -0.78
CA GLY A 93 9.68 4.42 -1.23
C GLY A 93 8.77 4.85 -0.08
N ILE A 94 8.40 3.94 0.83
CA ILE A 94 7.63 4.30 2.03
C ILE A 94 8.44 5.20 2.96
N ALA A 95 9.71 4.84 3.19
CA ALA A 95 10.62 5.63 4.01
C ALA A 95 10.76 7.07 3.51
N VAL A 96 10.98 7.23 2.20
CA VAL A 96 11.18 8.53 1.57
C VAL A 96 9.89 9.34 1.58
N MET A 97 8.73 8.75 1.24
CA MET A 97 7.45 9.46 1.32
C MET A 97 7.18 9.95 2.74
N GLY A 98 7.30 9.07 3.74
CA GLY A 98 7.05 9.44 5.12
C GLY A 98 8.07 10.45 5.66
N GLY A 99 9.35 10.24 5.35
CA GLY A 99 10.44 11.11 5.75
C GLY A 99 10.38 12.49 5.12
N LEU A 100 9.93 12.62 3.87
CA LEU A 100 9.68 13.92 3.23
C LEU A 100 8.50 14.65 3.86
N ILE A 101 7.38 13.96 4.13
CA ILE A 101 6.22 14.58 4.77
C ILE A 101 6.59 15.15 6.15
N ILE A 102 7.27 14.34 6.97
CA ILE A 102 7.68 14.75 8.31
C ILE A 102 8.80 15.78 8.25
N GLY A 103 9.82 15.54 7.42
CA GLY A 103 11.01 16.39 7.32
C GLY A 103 10.74 17.77 6.75
N LEU A 104 9.97 17.86 5.66
CA LEU A 104 9.58 19.15 5.09
C LEU A 104 8.66 19.91 6.04
N GLY A 105 7.65 19.25 6.62
CA GLY A 105 6.71 19.95 7.48
C GLY A 105 7.34 20.38 8.81
N ALA A 106 8.21 19.58 9.41
CA ALA A 106 8.98 19.97 10.59
C ALA A 106 10.00 21.07 10.24
N GLY A 107 10.74 20.92 9.15
CA GLY A 107 11.71 21.91 8.69
C GLY A 107 11.09 23.28 8.43
N LEU A 108 9.97 23.33 7.71
CA LEU A 108 9.21 24.56 7.45
C LEU A 108 8.63 25.15 8.74
N SER A 109 8.11 24.32 9.65
CA SER A 109 7.57 24.79 10.92
C SER A 109 8.65 25.47 11.77
N ILE A 110 9.85 24.89 11.85
CA ILE A 110 10.96 25.45 12.62
C ILE A 110 11.53 26.69 11.92
N GLU A 111 11.62 26.68 10.59
CA GLU A 111 12.07 27.84 9.81
C GLU A 111 11.16 29.05 10.00
N LEU A 112 9.84 28.84 10.04
CA LEU A 112 8.87 29.92 10.27
C LEU A 112 9.01 30.55 11.68
N ILE A 113 9.50 29.79 12.66
CA ILE A 113 9.73 30.26 14.03
C ILE A 113 11.07 31.02 14.15
N LEU A 114 12.13 30.48 13.54
CA LEU A 114 13.51 30.93 13.76
C LEU A 114 14.10 31.80 12.62
N GLY A 115 13.44 31.87 11.46
CA GLY A 115 13.76 32.79 10.37
C GLY A 115 15.10 32.55 9.64
N LYS A 116 15.67 31.34 9.69
CA LYS A 116 16.99 31.03 9.09
C LYS A 116 16.93 29.79 8.19
N GLY A 117 17.26 29.95 6.91
CA GLY A 117 17.20 28.89 5.87
C GLY A 117 18.11 27.66 6.09
N VAL A 118 19.05 27.69 7.05
CA VAL A 118 19.88 26.52 7.44
C VAL A 118 19.02 25.40 8.06
N ILE A 119 17.84 25.73 8.57
CA ILE A 119 16.98 24.85 9.36
C ILE A 119 16.18 23.87 8.47
N LEU A 120 15.76 24.29 7.27
CA LEU A 120 15.05 23.42 6.33
C LEU A 120 15.92 22.22 5.90
N MET A 121 17.21 22.49 5.66
CA MET A 121 18.19 21.46 5.31
C MET A 121 18.37 20.46 6.46
N GLY A 122 18.44 20.94 7.71
CA GLY A 122 18.47 20.10 8.91
C GLY A 122 17.19 19.25 9.07
N GLY A 123 16.02 19.84 8.86
CA GLY A 123 14.72 19.15 8.90
C GLY A 123 14.60 18.05 7.85
N LEU A 124 15.12 18.28 6.64
CA LEU A 124 15.19 17.28 5.58
C LEU A 124 16.16 16.15 5.90
N ILE A 125 17.35 16.46 6.42
CA ILE A 125 18.34 15.44 6.81
C ILE A 125 17.79 14.55 7.92
N LEU A 126 17.20 15.15 8.96
CA LEU A 126 16.62 14.42 10.08
C LEU A 126 15.35 13.65 9.67
N GLY A 127 14.51 14.26 8.83
CA GLY A 127 13.28 13.63 8.32
C GLY A 127 13.55 12.46 7.40
N LEU A 128 14.50 12.57 6.46
CA LEU A 128 14.91 11.47 5.59
C LEU A 128 15.68 10.39 6.37
N GLY A 129 16.60 10.76 7.26
CA GLY A 129 17.31 9.82 8.11
C GLY A 129 16.38 9.02 9.03
N GLY A 130 15.48 9.72 9.73
CA GLY A 130 14.45 9.09 10.56
C GLY A 130 13.44 8.28 9.75
N GLY A 131 13.03 8.78 8.57
CA GLY A 131 12.15 8.08 7.64
C GLY A 131 12.75 6.77 7.11
N LEU A 132 14.05 6.74 6.82
CA LEU A 132 14.78 5.53 6.42
C LEU A 132 14.84 4.50 7.54
N ILE A 133 15.12 4.92 8.77
CA ILE A 133 15.09 4.04 9.95
C ILE A 133 13.68 3.49 10.16
N ALA A 134 12.66 4.34 10.08
CA ALA A 134 11.26 3.94 10.23
C ALA A 134 10.82 2.96 9.13
N GLY A 135 11.20 3.18 7.87
CA GLY A 135 10.89 2.25 6.77
C GLY A 135 11.62 0.91 6.88
N LEU A 136 12.84 0.88 7.44
CA LEU A 136 13.53 -0.36 7.79
C LEU A 136 12.79 -1.12 8.90
N ILE A 137 12.34 -0.44 9.94
CA ILE A 137 11.52 -1.04 11.01
C ILE A 137 10.19 -1.54 10.44
N LEU A 138 9.54 -0.76 9.58
CA LEU A 138 8.28 -1.13 8.95
C LEU A 138 8.42 -2.41 8.10
N ARG A 139 9.54 -2.57 7.39
CA ARG A 139 9.86 -3.80 6.65
C ARG A 139 9.99 -5.02 7.56
N LEU A 140 10.58 -4.85 8.73
CA LEU A 140 10.79 -5.93 9.69
C LEU A 140 9.49 -6.28 10.45
N VAL A 141 8.59 -5.31 10.62
CA VAL A 141 7.41 -5.43 11.50
C VAL A 141 6.09 -5.64 10.74
N LEU A 142 5.86 -5.02 9.58
CA LEU A 142 4.58 -5.07 8.86
C LEU A 142 4.62 -5.99 7.64
N HIS A 143 4.02 -7.17 7.79
CA HIS A 143 3.98 -8.20 6.74
C HIS A 143 2.79 -8.07 5.79
N GLN A 144 1.74 -7.30 6.11
CA GLN A 144 0.49 -7.22 5.32
C GLN A 144 -0.11 -5.81 5.29
N ILE A 145 -0.74 -5.47 4.15
CA ILE A 145 -1.56 -4.26 3.98
C ILE A 145 -3.01 -4.67 4.25
N GLU A 146 -3.63 -4.09 5.29
CA GLU A 146 -5.07 -4.19 5.56
C GLU A 146 -5.73 -2.85 5.17
N PRO A 147 -6.51 -2.78 4.07
CA PRO A 147 -7.29 -1.58 3.77
C PRO A 147 -8.32 -1.31 4.89
N VAL A 148 -8.54 -0.04 5.22
CA VAL A 148 -9.46 0.37 6.28
C VAL A 148 -10.69 1.00 5.63
N GLU A 149 -11.58 0.13 5.15
CA GLU A 149 -12.77 0.49 4.38
C GLU A 149 -13.91 1.00 5.27
N HIS A 150 -14.12 0.34 6.42
CA HIS A 150 -15.08 0.74 7.44
C HIS A 150 -14.39 0.98 8.77
N ILE A 151 -14.64 2.12 9.41
CA ILE A 151 -14.11 2.43 10.74
C ILE A 151 -14.94 1.64 11.78
N LYS A 152 -14.45 0.47 12.20
CA LYS A 152 -15.02 -0.27 13.34
C LYS A 152 -14.02 -0.38 14.46
N TRP A 153 -14.45 -0.11 15.68
CA TRP A 153 -13.59 -0.23 16.85
C TRP A 153 -13.51 -1.68 17.34
N SER A 154 -12.29 -2.18 17.57
CA SER A 154 -12.05 -3.49 18.19
C SER A 154 -11.11 -3.37 19.39
N TRP A 155 -11.67 -3.55 20.58
CA TRP A 155 -10.91 -3.64 21.83
C TRP A 155 -9.93 -4.81 21.84
N VAL A 156 -10.25 -5.90 21.15
CA VAL A 156 -9.36 -7.08 21.06
C VAL A 156 -8.10 -6.74 20.26
N LYS A 157 -8.23 -6.08 19.10
CA LYS A 157 -7.05 -5.64 18.32
C LYS A 157 -6.25 -4.58 19.06
N ALA A 158 -6.90 -3.64 19.75
CA ALA A 158 -6.20 -2.64 20.57
C ALA A 158 -5.36 -3.32 21.67
N LYS A 159 -5.93 -4.26 22.42
CA LYS A 159 -5.23 -5.00 23.48
C LYS A 159 -4.06 -5.84 22.93
N ASN A 160 -4.24 -6.47 21.77
CA ASN A 160 -3.18 -7.27 21.14
C ASN A 160 -2.00 -6.40 20.66
N ASN A 161 -2.25 -5.14 20.32
CA ASN A 161 -1.21 -4.20 19.92
C ASN A 161 -0.61 -3.40 21.08
N LEU A 162 -1.04 -3.65 22.33
CA LEU A 162 -0.61 -2.88 23.49
C LEU A 162 0.90 -3.01 23.74
N VAL A 163 1.45 -4.23 23.70
CA VAL A 163 2.89 -4.47 23.87
C VAL A 163 3.71 -3.82 22.75
N ILE A 164 3.21 -3.89 21.50
CA ILE A 164 3.87 -3.30 20.34
C ILE A 164 3.86 -1.76 20.45
N GLY A 165 2.71 -1.19 20.78
CA GLY A 165 2.56 0.25 20.95
C GLY A 165 3.39 0.81 22.10
N LEU A 166 3.47 0.10 23.23
CA LEU A 166 4.36 0.47 24.34
C LEU A 166 5.84 0.40 23.94
N ARG A 167 6.26 -0.64 23.20
CA ARG A 167 7.64 -0.72 22.67
C ARG A 167 7.95 0.43 21.74
N ILE A 168 7.04 0.75 20.81
CA ILE A 168 7.21 1.88 19.88
C ILE A 168 7.29 3.19 20.67
N GLY A 169 6.35 3.42 21.60
CA GLY A 169 6.32 4.63 22.42
C GLY A 169 7.57 4.80 23.27
N LEU A 170 8.11 3.70 23.83
CA LEU A 170 9.36 3.71 24.59
C LEU A 170 10.57 3.99 23.69
N ILE A 171 10.66 3.37 22.52
CA ILE A 171 11.74 3.63 21.55
C ILE A 171 11.70 5.09 21.10
N VAL A 172 10.52 5.59 20.72
CA VAL A 172 10.33 6.98 20.30
C VAL A 172 10.68 7.92 21.45
N GLY A 173 10.16 7.69 22.65
CA GLY A 173 10.45 8.48 23.84
C GLY A 173 11.94 8.52 24.18
N LEU A 174 12.64 7.39 24.16
CA LEU A 174 14.08 7.35 24.41
C LEU A 174 14.86 8.11 23.33
N ILE A 175 14.52 7.94 22.06
CA ILE A 175 15.20 8.64 20.96
C ILE A 175 15.01 10.16 21.09
N PHE A 176 13.76 10.62 21.26
CA PHE A 176 13.45 12.05 21.36
C PHE A 176 13.94 12.66 22.67
N GLY A 177 13.78 11.97 23.80
CA GLY A 177 14.26 12.42 25.12
C GLY A 177 15.78 12.49 25.19
N PHE A 178 16.50 11.49 24.66
CA PHE A 178 17.96 11.49 24.66
C PHE A 178 18.53 12.54 23.69
N SER A 179 17.96 12.67 22.48
CA SER A 179 18.41 13.65 21.50
C SER A 179 18.17 15.09 21.97
N SER A 180 16.96 15.41 22.47
CA SER A 180 16.66 16.72 23.04
C SER A 180 17.50 17.03 24.28
N GLY A 181 17.69 16.06 25.17
CA GLY A 181 18.55 16.19 26.35
C GLY A 181 19.99 16.52 26.00
N LEU A 182 20.60 15.83 25.01
CA LEU A 182 21.97 16.12 24.56
C LEU A 182 22.11 17.52 23.92
N ILE A 183 21.11 17.94 23.14
CA ILE A 183 21.10 19.28 22.54
C ILE A 183 21.03 20.34 23.64
N MET A 184 20.10 20.19 24.59
CA MET A 184 19.91 21.17 25.66
C MET A 184 21.05 21.16 26.68
N PHE A 185 21.70 20.02 26.92
CA PHE A 185 22.93 19.94 27.72
C PHE A 185 24.04 20.81 27.15
N SER A 186 24.15 20.85 25.81
CA SER A 186 25.18 21.61 25.11
C SER A 186 24.92 23.12 25.09
N ILE A 187 23.65 23.55 25.23
CA ILE A 187 23.23 24.95 25.07
C ILE A 187 22.95 25.62 26.43
N SER A 188 22.27 24.90 27.33
CA SER A 188 21.53 25.48 28.46
C SER A 188 21.94 24.89 29.82
N GLY A 189 22.88 23.93 29.83
CA GLY A 189 23.39 23.27 31.04
C GLY A 189 22.58 22.07 31.52
N GLN A 190 23.05 21.44 32.61
CA GLN A 190 22.62 20.11 33.05
C GLN A 190 21.16 20.04 33.52
N ALA A 191 20.70 21.04 34.28
CA ALA A 191 19.36 21.03 34.88
C ALA A 191 18.26 21.09 33.81
N VAL A 192 18.43 21.97 32.82
CA VAL A 192 17.47 22.14 31.70
C VAL A 192 17.49 20.91 30.79
N ALA A 193 18.64 20.30 30.58
CA ALA A 193 18.78 19.08 29.78
C ALA A 193 17.99 17.90 30.33
N ILE A 194 18.05 17.68 31.65
CA ILE A 194 17.32 16.59 32.31
C ILE A 194 15.81 16.87 32.25
N GLN A 195 15.39 18.11 32.49
CA GLN A 195 13.99 18.50 32.45
C GLN A 195 13.39 18.29 31.05
N GLU A 196 14.00 18.84 30.01
CA GLU A 196 13.53 18.71 28.62
C GLU A 196 13.59 17.26 28.15
N GLY A 197 14.67 16.54 28.46
CA GLY A 197 14.82 15.12 28.13
C GLY A 197 13.73 14.26 28.77
N LEU A 198 13.28 14.58 30.00
CA LEU A 198 12.16 13.89 30.64
C LEU A 198 10.83 14.23 29.95
N ILE A 199 10.59 15.51 29.64
CA ILE A 199 9.35 15.96 28.99
C ILE A 199 9.16 15.28 27.62
N TYR A 200 10.18 15.37 26.75
CA TYR A 200 10.13 14.71 25.44
C TYR A 200 10.18 13.18 25.57
N GLY A 201 10.87 12.65 26.58
CA GLY A 201 10.86 11.22 26.90
C GLY A 201 9.46 10.70 27.23
N CYS A 202 8.73 11.39 28.10
CA CYS A 202 7.36 11.05 28.49
C CYS A 202 6.36 11.24 27.34
N SER A 203 6.61 12.16 26.41
CA SER A 203 5.78 12.32 25.20
C SER A 203 5.72 11.05 24.34
N GLY A 204 6.74 10.18 24.43
CA GLY A 204 6.78 8.85 23.81
C GLY A 204 5.66 7.91 24.29
N LEU A 205 5.22 8.02 25.55
CA LEU A 205 4.09 7.22 26.05
C LEU A 205 2.79 7.66 25.37
N GLY A 206 2.63 8.97 25.13
CA GLY A 206 1.50 9.53 24.38
C GLY A 206 1.45 8.98 22.95
N THR A 207 2.58 8.95 22.24
CA THR A 207 2.63 8.39 20.88
C THR A 207 2.34 6.89 20.87
N GLY A 208 2.80 6.14 21.88
CA GLY A 208 2.45 4.74 22.07
C GLY A 208 0.95 4.51 22.28
N ILE A 209 0.29 5.32 23.11
CA ILE A 209 -1.16 5.26 23.33
C ILE A 209 -1.93 5.58 22.04
N VAL A 210 -1.54 6.64 21.33
CA VAL A 210 -2.14 7.00 20.03
C VAL A 210 -2.01 5.84 19.05
N PHE A 211 -0.85 5.19 18.98
CA PHE A 211 -0.64 4.02 18.13
C PHE A 211 -1.56 2.84 18.50
N ILE A 212 -1.71 2.55 19.79
CA ILE A 212 -2.60 1.49 20.29
C ILE A 212 -4.05 1.78 19.88
N LEU A 213 -4.50 3.02 20.07
CA LEU A 213 -5.86 3.44 19.72
C LEU A 213 -6.07 3.34 18.21
N LEU A 214 -5.15 3.86 17.41
CA LEU A 214 -5.25 3.78 15.94
C LEU A 214 -5.30 2.33 15.45
N ARG A 215 -4.52 1.42 16.03
CA ARG A 215 -4.54 -0.02 15.69
C ARG A 215 -5.80 -0.76 16.17
N GLY A 216 -6.54 -0.17 17.11
CA GLY A 216 -7.87 -0.61 17.51
C GLY A 216 -8.93 -0.36 16.44
N LEU A 217 -8.67 0.56 15.50
CA LEU A 217 -9.54 0.80 14.35
C LEU A 217 -9.33 -0.33 13.33
N THR A 218 -10.38 -1.09 13.09
CA THR A 218 -10.41 -2.23 12.19
C THR A 218 -11.22 -1.92 10.95
N GLY A 219 -10.67 -2.25 9.77
CA GLY A 219 -11.42 -2.40 8.52
C GLY A 219 -12.25 -3.68 8.59
N GLY A 220 -13.42 -3.60 9.20
CA GLY A 220 -14.29 -4.75 9.43
C GLY A 220 -15.42 -4.85 8.41
N GLY A 221 -15.22 -5.60 7.33
CA GLY A 221 -16.29 -5.94 6.40
C GLY A 221 -15.96 -7.11 5.49
N ILE A 222 -16.86 -8.10 5.41
CA ILE A 222 -16.91 -9.05 4.30
C ILE A 222 -17.48 -8.22 3.13
N GLU A 223 -16.59 -7.69 2.30
CA GLU A 223 -16.98 -6.69 1.30
C GLU A 223 -17.68 -7.30 0.08
N THR A 224 -18.87 -6.79 -0.15
CA THR A 224 -19.53 -6.74 -1.44
C THR A 224 -18.98 -5.55 -2.23
N THR A 225 -17.68 -5.55 -2.57
CA THR A 225 -17.15 -4.49 -3.44
C THR A 225 -17.91 -4.53 -4.76
N THR A 226 -18.39 -3.37 -5.22
CA THR A 226 -19.18 -3.26 -6.46
C THR A 226 -18.34 -2.70 -7.60
N THR A 227 -17.35 -1.87 -7.24
CA THR A 227 -16.43 -1.24 -8.19
C THR A 227 -14.98 -1.63 -7.88
N PRO A 228 -14.11 -1.79 -8.89
CA PRO A 228 -12.70 -2.07 -8.66
C PRO A 228 -12.04 -0.95 -7.85
N ASN A 229 -11.17 -1.31 -6.89
CA ASN A 229 -10.38 -0.39 -6.07
C ASN A 229 -11.20 0.49 -5.09
N GLN A 230 -12.43 0.10 -4.78
CA GLN A 230 -13.34 0.82 -3.90
C GLN A 230 -12.74 1.03 -2.50
N GLY A 231 -12.09 0.02 -1.94
CA GLY A 231 -11.54 0.04 -0.60
C GLY A 231 -10.41 1.05 -0.39
N ILE A 232 -9.56 1.21 -1.41
CA ILE A 232 -8.49 2.23 -1.39
C ILE A 232 -9.06 3.64 -1.51
N TRP A 233 -10.11 3.83 -2.32
CA TRP A 233 -10.80 5.13 -2.40
C TRP A 233 -11.48 5.49 -1.09
N GLN A 234 -12.12 4.53 -0.42
CA GLN A 234 -12.70 4.73 0.91
C GLN A 234 -11.62 5.00 1.96
N SER A 235 -10.48 4.30 1.91
CA SER A 235 -9.34 4.57 2.78
C SER A 235 -8.80 6.00 2.57
N ALA A 236 -8.76 6.48 1.32
CA ALA A 236 -8.34 7.85 1.01
C ALA A 236 -9.33 8.90 1.56
N GLN A 237 -10.64 8.66 1.41
CA GLN A 237 -11.69 9.52 1.98
C GLN A 237 -11.61 9.54 3.52
N ASN A 238 -11.44 8.38 4.15
CA ASN A 238 -11.29 8.28 5.61
C ASN A 238 -10.04 9.04 6.08
N SER A 239 -8.91 8.88 5.40
CA SER A 239 -7.69 9.63 5.71
C SER A 239 -7.90 11.14 5.61
N MET A 240 -8.60 11.62 4.57
CA MET A 240 -8.94 13.04 4.42
C MET A 240 -9.79 13.56 5.59
N VAL A 241 -10.79 12.79 6.03
CA VAL A 241 -11.60 13.13 7.20
C VAL A 241 -10.75 13.20 8.47
N PHE A 242 -9.86 12.22 8.70
CA PHE A 242 -8.94 12.24 9.85
C PHE A 242 -7.97 13.42 9.79
N THR A 243 -7.52 13.82 8.60
CA THR A 243 -6.68 15.01 8.42
C THR A 243 -7.43 16.28 8.80
N VAL A 244 -8.67 16.46 8.33
CA VAL A 244 -9.47 17.65 8.68
C VAL A 244 -9.73 17.70 10.19
N ILE A 245 -10.18 16.60 10.79
CA ILE A 245 -10.43 16.51 12.23
C ILE A 245 -9.14 16.76 13.01
N GLY A 246 -8.03 16.13 12.61
CA GLY A 246 -6.73 16.28 13.25
C GLY A 246 -6.24 17.72 13.20
N VAL A 247 -6.29 18.37 12.04
CA VAL A 247 -5.86 19.77 11.87
C VAL A 247 -6.71 20.71 12.71
N LEU A 248 -8.04 20.56 12.70
CA LEU A 248 -8.92 21.41 13.50
C LEU A 248 -8.70 21.20 15.00
N ALA A 249 -8.68 19.95 15.45
CA ALA A 249 -8.50 19.62 16.87
C ALA A 249 -7.13 20.09 17.40
N MET A 250 -6.06 19.79 16.68
CA MET A 250 -4.70 20.18 17.08
C MET A 250 -4.45 21.68 16.89
N GLY A 251 -5.08 22.32 15.91
CA GLY A 251 -5.02 23.77 15.73
C GLY A 251 -5.70 24.53 16.88
N VAL A 252 -6.89 24.09 17.30
CA VAL A 252 -7.59 24.65 18.47
C VAL A 252 -6.79 24.39 19.75
N PHE A 253 -6.23 23.19 19.90
CA PHE A 253 -5.37 22.87 21.05
C PHE A 253 -4.11 23.74 21.10
N ALA A 254 -3.47 23.97 19.94
CA ALA A 254 -2.33 24.90 19.86
C ALA A 254 -2.73 26.33 20.25
N TYR A 255 -3.88 26.81 19.78
CA TYR A 255 -4.41 28.12 20.17
C TYR A 255 -4.65 28.24 21.69
N LEU A 256 -5.24 27.22 22.31
CA LEU A 256 -5.49 27.21 23.76
C LEU A 256 -4.22 27.21 24.61
N LEU A 257 -3.09 26.76 24.06
CA LEU A 257 -1.80 26.70 24.74
C LEU A 257 -0.88 27.87 24.38
N ASP A 258 -1.38 28.89 23.66
CA ASP A 258 -0.58 29.99 23.10
C ASP A 258 0.61 29.52 22.24
N VAL A 259 0.46 28.36 21.60
CA VAL A 259 1.42 27.79 20.64
C VAL A 259 1.00 28.18 19.22
N PRO A 260 1.94 28.44 18.29
CA PRO A 260 1.58 28.80 16.93
C PRO A 260 0.66 27.78 16.24
N ILE A 261 -0.46 28.26 15.70
CA ILE A 261 -1.54 27.43 15.12
C ILE A 261 -1.01 26.53 14.00
N PHE A 262 -0.04 27.00 13.21
CA PHE A 262 0.55 26.22 12.13
C PHE A 262 1.26 24.95 12.64
N LEU A 263 1.80 24.95 13.86
CA LEU A 263 2.41 23.76 14.46
C LEU A 263 1.34 22.73 14.82
N GLY A 264 0.23 23.18 15.41
CA GLY A 264 -0.94 22.34 15.65
C GLY A 264 -1.51 21.76 14.34
N ALA A 265 -1.65 22.58 13.31
CA ALA A 265 -2.10 22.15 11.99
C ALA A 265 -1.15 21.10 11.37
N PHE A 266 0.17 21.29 11.48
CA PHE A 266 1.15 20.31 11.00
C PHE A 266 1.02 18.97 11.72
N VAL A 267 0.93 18.98 13.06
CA VAL A 267 0.73 17.76 13.87
C VAL A 267 -0.57 17.06 13.49
N GLY A 268 -1.66 17.82 13.32
CA GLY A 268 -2.95 17.30 12.87
C GLY A 268 -2.92 16.70 11.46
N LEU A 269 -2.15 17.29 10.56
CA LEU A 269 -1.93 16.79 9.21
C LEU A 269 -1.17 15.47 9.22
N VAL A 270 -0.07 15.39 9.97
CA VAL A 270 0.70 14.15 10.16
C VAL A 270 -0.21 13.06 10.75
N PHE A 271 -1.00 13.38 11.77
CA PHE A 271 -1.93 12.42 12.36
C PHE A 271 -2.93 11.85 11.32
N GLY A 272 -3.53 12.70 10.49
CA GLY A 272 -4.49 12.25 9.48
C GLY A 272 -3.89 11.43 8.32
N LEU A 273 -2.70 11.82 7.86
CA LEU A 273 -1.98 11.11 6.79
C LEU A 273 -1.42 9.76 7.25
N PHE A 274 -0.93 9.68 8.49
CA PHE A 274 -0.37 8.44 9.06
C PHE A 274 -1.38 7.62 9.86
N CYS A 275 -2.67 7.96 9.79
CA CYS A 275 -3.75 7.08 10.22
C CYS A 275 -3.70 5.75 9.41
N PRO A 276 -4.15 4.61 9.95
CA PRO A 276 -4.17 3.33 9.22
C PRO A 276 -4.73 3.40 7.79
N ALA A 277 -5.75 4.23 7.57
CA ALA A 277 -6.33 4.47 6.24
C ALA A 277 -5.35 5.16 5.27
N GLY A 278 -4.63 6.20 5.72
CA GLY A 278 -3.63 6.88 4.91
C GLY A 278 -2.38 6.03 4.66
N ILE A 279 -1.96 5.25 5.67
CA ILE A 279 -0.89 4.26 5.51
C ILE A 279 -1.26 3.22 4.44
N ALA A 280 -2.50 2.71 4.44
CA ALA A 280 -2.95 1.76 3.41
C ALA A 280 -2.86 2.37 2.00
N CYS A 281 -3.26 3.63 1.82
CA CYS A 281 -3.12 4.34 0.55
C CYS A 281 -1.66 4.50 0.11
N MET A 282 -0.78 4.93 1.02
CA MET A 282 0.66 5.07 0.73
C MET A 282 1.30 3.74 0.35
N GLN A 283 1.01 2.68 1.10
CA GLN A 283 1.51 1.33 0.82
C GLN A 283 1.00 0.81 -0.52
N HIS A 284 -0.29 0.97 -0.83
CA HIS A 284 -0.89 0.50 -2.07
C HIS A 284 -0.36 1.26 -3.29
N LEU A 285 -0.25 2.58 -3.21
CA LEU A 285 0.32 3.41 -4.27
C LEU A 285 1.76 3.00 -4.56
N ASN A 286 2.59 2.89 -3.53
CA ASN A 286 4.00 2.55 -3.71
C ASN A 286 4.19 1.13 -4.23
N LEU A 287 3.40 0.16 -3.75
CA LEU A 287 3.39 -1.20 -4.27
C LEU A 287 3.07 -1.22 -5.77
N ARG A 288 2.04 -0.49 -6.19
CA ARG A 288 1.68 -0.36 -7.61
C ARG A 288 2.78 0.31 -8.42
N LEU A 289 3.42 1.34 -7.88
CA LEU A 289 4.51 2.04 -8.55
C LEU A 289 5.69 1.09 -8.80
N VAL A 290 6.09 0.31 -7.79
CA VAL A 290 7.14 -0.72 -7.94
C VAL A 290 6.74 -1.77 -8.98
N LEU A 291 5.51 -2.32 -8.92
CA LEU A 291 5.05 -3.32 -9.88
C LEU A 291 4.97 -2.78 -11.32
N TYR A 292 4.56 -1.51 -11.48
CA TYR A 292 4.49 -0.82 -12.75
C TYR A 292 5.88 -0.57 -13.35
N CYS A 293 6.83 -0.04 -12.57
CA CYS A 293 8.20 0.21 -13.02
C CYS A 293 8.94 -1.07 -13.40
N ASN A 294 8.58 -2.22 -12.80
CA ASN A 294 9.12 -3.53 -13.17
C ASN A 294 8.37 -4.19 -14.35
N GLY A 295 7.31 -3.56 -14.87
CA GLY A 295 6.55 -4.01 -16.04
C GLY A 295 5.60 -5.18 -15.78
N TYR A 296 5.25 -5.48 -14.53
CA TYR A 296 4.34 -6.59 -14.18
C TYR A 296 2.86 -6.23 -14.35
N ILE A 297 2.52 -4.95 -14.20
CA ILE A 297 1.15 -4.45 -14.32
C ILE A 297 1.12 -3.16 -15.14
N PRO A 298 -0.02 -2.85 -15.80
CA PRO A 298 -0.27 -1.54 -16.36
C PRO A 298 -0.65 -0.52 -15.28
N TRP A 299 -0.43 0.78 -15.56
CA TRP A 299 -0.80 1.88 -14.67
C TRP A 299 -2.30 1.89 -14.34
N ASN A 300 -3.15 1.90 -15.36
CA ASN A 300 -4.60 1.77 -15.18
C ASN A 300 -5.01 0.30 -15.18
N TYR A 301 -4.80 -0.37 -14.05
CA TYR A 301 -5.02 -1.81 -13.95
C TYR A 301 -6.50 -2.21 -14.13
N ALA A 302 -7.44 -1.39 -13.65
CA ALA A 302 -8.86 -1.64 -13.82
C ALA A 302 -9.27 -1.66 -15.31
N ARG A 303 -8.81 -0.66 -16.10
CA ARG A 303 -9.06 -0.61 -17.54
C ARG A 303 -8.49 -1.82 -18.27
N PHE A 304 -7.30 -2.28 -17.87
CA PHE A 304 -6.69 -3.48 -18.43
C PHE A 304 -7.51 -4.75 -18.12
N LEU A 305 -7.95 -4.93 -16.87
CA LEU A 305 -8.73 -6.11 -16.47
C LEU A 305 -10.13 -6.12 -17.08
N ASP A 306 -10.75 -4.95 -17.24
CA ASP A 306 -11.99 -4.82 -18.01
C ASP A 306 -11.77 -5.15 -19.50
N TYR A 307 -10.62 -4.76 -20.07
CA TYR A 307 -10.23 -5.15 -21.43
C TYR A 307 -10.06 -6.68 -21.57
N THR A 308 -9.36 -7.35 -20.65
CA THR A 308 -9.21 -8.82 -20.69
C THR A 308 -10.52 -9.56 -20.39
N THR A 309 -11.46 -8.90 -19.70
CA THR A 309 -12.85 -9.38 -19.55
C THR A 309 -13.60 -9.30 -20.88
N ARG A 310 -13.42 -8.24 -21.68
CA ARG A 310 -13.96 -8.17 -23.05
C ARG A 310 -13.35 -9.24 -23.96
N LEU A 311 -12.09 -9.61 -23.76
CA LEU A 311 -11.46 -10.75 -24.43
C LEU A 311 -11.90 -12.12 -23.90
N ILE A 312 -12.78 -12.19 -22.90
CA ILE A 312 -13.25 -13.43 -22.27
C ILE A 312 -12.09 -14.27 -21.67
N PHE A 313 -11.01 -13.62 -21.21
CA PHE A 313 -10.00 -14.28 -20.38
C PHE A 313 -10.35 -14.20 -18.91
N LEU A 314 -10.92 -13.06 -18.51
CA LEU A 314 -11.44 -12.83 -17.18
C LEU A 314 -12.95 -12.63 -17.20
N GLN A 315 -13.55 -12.73 -16.04
CA GLN A 315 -14.93 -12.36 -15.76
C GLN A 315 -14.95 -11.45 -14.54
N LYS A 316 -15.71 -10.37 -14.61
CA LYS A 316 -15.89 -9.43 -13.50
C LYS A 316 -16.95 -9.96 -12.54
N VAL A 317 -16.64 -9.96 -11.23
CA VAL A 317 -17.52 -10.40 -10.15
C VAL A 317 -17.47 -9.36 -9.04
N GLY A 318 -18.49 -8.51 -8.95
CA GLY A 318 -18.45 -7.32 -8.09
C GLY A 318 -17.30 -6.38 -8.48
N GLY A 319 -16.47 -6.00 -7.52
CA GLY A 319 -15.24 -5.23 -7.71
C GLY A 319 -14.01 -6.07 -8.11
N GLY A 320 -14.14 -7.40 -8.14
CA GLY A 320 -13.07 -8.34 -8.43
C GLY A 320 -13.12 -8.96 -9.82
N TYR A 321 -12.06 -9.70 -10.16
CA TYR A 321 -11.89 -10.39 -11.42
C TYR A 321 -11.53 -11.86 -11.18
N ILE A 322 -12.17 -12.77 -11.91
CA ILE A 322 -11.84 -14.19 -11.91
C ILE A 322 -11.39 -14.60 -13.30
N PHE A 323 -10.50 -15.57 -13.41
CA PHE A 323 -10.32 -16.25 -14.69
C PHE A 323 -11.59 -17.05 -15.00
N ILE A 324 -12.03 -17.03 -16.28
CA ILE A 324 -13.23 -17.78 -16.70
C ILE A 324 -13.15 -19.28 -16.41
N HIS A 325 -11.93 -19.81 -16.27
CA HIS A 325 -11.71 -21.19 -15.89
C HIS A 325 -10.38 -21.37 -15.17
N ARG A 326 -10.35 -22.21 -14.12
CA ARG A 326 -9.13 -22.54 -13.37
C ARG A 326 -8.04 -23.13 -14.27
N LEU A 327 -8.41 -24.00 -15.20
CA LEU A 327 -7.44 -24.60 -16.14
C LEU A 327 -6.79 -23.59 -17.10
N LEU A 328 -7.48 -22.49 -17.42
CA LEU A 328 -6.93 -21.39 -18.23
C LEU A 328 -5.96 -20.55 -17.40
N LEU A 329 -6.28 -20.28 -16.13
CA LEU A 329 -5.37 -19.67 -15.17
C LEU A 329 -4.08 -20.50 -15.07
N GLU A 330 -4.18 -21.81 -14.83
CA GLU A 330 -3.03 -22.71 -14.77
C GLU A 330 -2.22 -22.71 -16.08
N HIS A 331 -2.89 -22.63 -17.24
CA HIS A 331 -2.21 -22.54 -18.54
C HIS A 331 -1.39 -21.25 -18.67
N PHE A 332 -1.93 -20.09 -18.25
CA PHE A 332 -1.17 -18.84 -18.23
C PHE A 332 -0.03 -18.88 -17.19
N ALA A 333 -0.26 -19.48 -16.03
CA ALA A 333 0.75 -19.61 -14.97
C ALA A 333 1.94 -20.49 -15.42
N ALA A 334 1.68 -21.59 -16.12
CA ALA A 334 2.71 -22.51 -16.62
C ALA A 334 3.58 -21.93 -17.75
N GLN A 335 3.19 -20.80 -18.34
CA GLN A 335 3.92 -20.13 -19.43
C GLN A 335 4.71 -18.88 -18.98
N TYR A 336 4.76 -18.61 -17.68
CA TYR A 336 5.50 -17.48 -17.11
C TYR A 336 6.97 -17.85 -16.86
#